data_AF-A0A7V2WH59-F1
#
_entry.id   AF-A0A7V2WH59-F1
#
_cell.length_a   1.000
_cell.length_b   1.000
_cell.length_c   1.000
_cell.angle_alpha   90.00
_cell.angle_beta   90.00
_cell.angle_gamma   90.00
#
_symmetry.space_group_name_H-M   'P 1'
#
loop_
_entity.id
_entity.type
_entity.pdbx_description
1 polymer ?
#
loop_
_entity_poly.entity_id
_entity_poly.type
_entity_poly.pdbx_seq_one_letter_code
_entity_poly.pdbx_strand_id
1 'polypeptide(L)'
;MARAKYKITTDQDTWSAMDWLANKLDSGFFPYDDMIDDEAFIKNIRAQEAFKETDKSPESVNTWCETYMNSEQWKQLKNAIRAARLRRERKRNYDKAVRRIDISNRALHMLQTLSKRHGVTYSELIEKYLEKDYMNTGD
;
A
#
# COMPACT_ATOMS: atom_id res chain seq x y z
N MET A 1 -14.08 -1.28 24.09
CA MET A 1 -14.65 -2.18 23.06
C MET A 1 -13.55 -2.51 22.05
N ALA A 2 -13.29 -3.79 21.78
CA ALA A 2 -12.28 -4.18 20.78
C ALA A 2 -12.73 -3.72 19.38
N ARG A 3 -11.83 -3.09 18.62
CA ARG A 3 -12.11 -2.59 17.28
C ARG A 3 -12.31 -3.78 16.34
N ALA A 4 -13.41 -3.80 15.58
CA ALA A 4 -13.70 -4.87 14.63
C ALA A 4 -12.50 -5.09 13.68
N LYS A 5 -12.13 -6.35 13.46
CA LYS A 5 -11.11 -6.72 12.47
C LYS A 5 -11.53 -6.17 11.10
N TYR A 6 -10.56 -5.63 10.35
CA TYR A 6 -10.83 -5.14 9.00
C TYR A 6 -11.30 -6.30 8.13
N LYS A 7 -12.41 -6.11 7.42
CA LYS A 7 -13.00 -7.10 6.52
C LYS A 7 -12.87 -6.62 5.08
N ILE A 8 -12.36 -7.49 4.22
CA ILE A 8 -12.34 -7.28 2.76
C ILE A 8 -13.75 -7.52 2.25
N THR A 9 -14.37 -6.51 1.62
CA THR A 9 -15.79 -6.57 1.24
C THR A 9 -16.06 -6.34 -0.24
N THR A 10 -15.08 -5.82 -0.99
CA THR A 10 -15.26 -5.50 -2.41
C THR A 10 -14.32 -6.35 -3.24
N ASP A 11 -14.76 -6.80 -4.42
CA ASP A 11 -13.92 -7.57 -5.34
C ASP A 11 -12.61 -6.84 -5.64
N GLN A 12 -12.70 -5.52 -5.83
CA GLN A 12 -11.53 -4.67 -6.07
C GLN A 12 -10.51 -4.66 -4.92
N ASP A 13 -10.95 -4.74 -3.68
CA ASP A 13 -10.05 -4.89 -2.53
C ASP A 13 -9.54 -6.33 -2.45
N THR A 14 -10.37 -7.32 -2.77
CA THR A 14 -9.97 -8.74 -2.86
C THR A 14 -8.85 -8.93 -3.86
N TRP A 15 -8.94 -8.36 -5.07
CA TRP A 15 -7.85 -8.39 -6.05
C TRP A 15 -6.56 -7.77 -5.51
N SER A 16 -6.67 -6.63 -4.80
CA SER A 16 -5.50 -5.97 -4.22
C SER A 16 -4.89 -6.78 -3.07
N ALA A 17 -5.73 -7.48 -2.31
CA ALA A 17 -5.30 -8.37 -1.25
C ALA A 17 -4.59 -9.60 -1.81
N MET A 18 -5.18 -10.23 -2.83
CA MET A 18 -4.62 -11.39 -3.52
C MET A 18 -3.26 -11.08 -4.14
N ASP A 19 -3.12 -9.94 -4.83
CA ASP A 19 -1.85 -9.50 -5.41
C ASP A 19 -0.80 -9.27 -4.31
N TRP A 20 -1.16 -8.61 -3.21
CA TRP A 20 -0.25 -8.41 -2.08
C TRP A 20 0.17 -9.74 -1.45
N LEU A 21 -0.78 -10.65 -1.22
CA LEU A 21 -0.53 -11.97 -0.63
C LEU A 21 0.34 -12.84 -1.53
N ALA A 22 0.07 -12.87 -2.83
CA ALA A 22 0.89 -13.60 -3.79
C ALA A 22 2.34 -13.13 -3.76
N ASN A 23 2.57 -11.81 -3.82
CA ASN A 23 3.92 -11.23 -3.74
C ASN A 23 4.60 -11.52 -2.39
N LYS A 24 3.84 -11.59 -1.30
CA LYS A 24 4.38 -11.92 0.03
C LYS A 24 4.71 -13.40 0.17
N LEU A 25 3.84 -14.29 -0.30
CA LEU A 25 4.07 -15.73 -0.24
C LEU A 25 5.24 -16.16 -1.13
N ASP A 26 5.47 -15.46 -2.26
CA ASP A 26 6.63 -15.69 -3.14
C ASP A 26 7.98 -15.43 -2.44
N SER A 27 7.99 -14.59 -1.40
CA SER A 27 9.20 -14.36 -0.58
C SER A 27 9.64 -15.59 0.23
N GLY A 28 8.80 -16.62 0.35
CA GLY A 28 9.11 -17.89 1.01
C GLY A 28 9.00 -17.89 2.54
N PHE A 29 9.08 -16.74 3.19
CA PHE A 29 9.06 -16.63 4.66
C PHE A 29 7.69 -16.21 5.22
N PHE A 30 6.81 -15.64 4.40
CA PHE A 30 5.48 -15.23 4.86
C PHE A 30 4.51 -16.42 4.97
N PRO A 31 3.61 -16.48 5.97
CA PRO A 31 3.39 -15.54 7.07
C PRO A 31 4.18 -15.87 8.36
N TYR A 32 5.13 -16.80 8.31
CA TYR A 32 5.93 -17.21 9.47
C TYR A 32 7.38 -16.77 9.27
N ASP A 33 7.61 -15.46 9.40
CA ASP A 33 8.88 -14.80 9.07
C ASP A 33 10.08 -15.37 9.88
N ASP A 34 9.79 -15.97 11.03
CA ASP A 34 10.73 -16.63 11.92
C ASP A 34 10.63 -18.17 11.75
N MET A 35 11.21 -18.71 10.66
CA MET A 35 11.33 -20.17 10.42
C MET A 35 12.39 -20.81 11.33
N ILE A 36 12.15 -20.77 12.64
CA ILE A 36 13.13 -21.20 13.65
C ILE A 36 13.12 -22.73 13.83
N ASP A 37 12.02 -23.40 13.48
CA ASP A 37 11.85 -24.85 13.61
C ASP A 37 11.04 -25.49 12.47
N ASP A 38 11.06 -26.83 12.43
CA ASP A 38 10.32 -27.64 11.44
C ASP A 38 8.81 -27.41 11.51
N GLU A 39 8.26 -27.03 12.67
CA GLU A 39 6.83 -26.78 12.84
C GLU A 39 6.40 -25.49 12.13
N ALA A 40 7.18 -24.41 12.27
CA ALA A 40 7.00 -23.16 11.57
C ALA A 40 7.11 -23.36 10.05
N PHE A 41 8.05 -24.19 9.61
CA PHE A 41 8.18 -24.56 8.20
C PHE A 41 6.94 -25.29 7.66
N ILE A 42 6.44 -26.31 8.37
CA ILE A 42 5.22 -27.04 7.98
C ILE A 42 3.99 -26.13 7.97
N LYS A 43 3.86 -25.24 8.97
CA LYS A 43 2.78 -24.24 9.03
C LYS A 43 2.84 -23.29 7.83
N ASN A 44 4.03 -22.89 7.40
CA ASN A 44 4.21 -22.06 6.22
C ASN A 44 3.74 -22.77 4.95
N ILE A 45 4.18 -24.02 4.73
CA ILE A 45 3.73 -24.83 3.59
C ILE A 45 2.20 -24.95 3.56
N ARG A 46 1.57 -25.27 4.70
CA ARG A 46 0.10 -25.37 4.80
C ARG A 46 -0.59 -24.05 4.47
N ALA A 47 -0.05 -22.92 4.93
CA ALA A 47 -0.59 -21.61 4.60
C ALA A 47 -0.49 -21.34 3.08
N GLN A 48 0.62 -21.68 2.44
CA GLN A 48 0.79 -21.54 1.00
C GLN A 48 -0.16 -22.44 0.20
N GLU A 49 -0.31 -23.70 0.60
CA GLU A 49 -1.25 -24.65 -0.04
C GLU A 49 -2.69 -24.17 0.11
N ALA A 50 -3.10 -23.78 1.31
CA ALA A 50 -4.44 -23.23 1.55
C ALA A 50 -4.70 -21.94 0.74
N PHE A 51 -3.66 -21.13 0.49
CA PHE A 51 -3.80 -19.94 -0.35
C PHE A 51 -4.07 -20.31 -1.81
N LYS A 52 -3.41 -21.36 -2.33
CA LYS A 52 -3.63 -21.86 -3.70
C LYS A 52 -5.05 -22.42 -3.89
N GLU A 53 -5.62 -23.00 -2.84
CA GLU A 53 -6.99 -23.55 -2.84
C GLU A 53 -8.08 -22.49 -2.64
N THR A 54 -7.70 -21.24 -2.33
CA THR A 54 -8.66 -20.15 -2.08
C THR A 54 -9.41 -19.81 -3.38
N ASP A 55 -10.75 -19.79 -3.32
CA ASP A 55 -11.63 -19.47 -4.47
C ASP A 55 -11.62 -17.99 -4.90
N LYS A 56 -10.77 -17.18 -4.24
CA LYS A 56 -10.57 -15.75 -4.45
C LYS A 56 -11.82 -14.90 -4.20
N SER A 57 -12.83 -15.43 -3.53
CA SER A 57 -13.94 -14.64 -2.99
C SER A 57 -13.47 -13.78 -1.81
N PRO A 58 -14.14 -12.64 -1.53
CA PRO A 58 -13.83 -11.85 -0.34
C PRO A 58 -13.89 -12.67 0.95
N GLU A 59 -14.83 -13.62 1.04
CA GLU A 59 -15.00 -14.47 2.22
C GLU A 59 -13.81 -15.41 2.42
N SER A 60 -13.45 -16.19 1.40
CA SER A 60 -12.33 -17.14 1.50
C SER A 60 -11.00 -16.43 1.78
N VAL A 61 -10.77 -15.26 1.17
CA VAL A 61 -9.57 -14.46 1.45
C VAL A 61 -9.56 -13.99 2.90
N ASN A 62 -10.68 -13.48 3.45
CA ASN A 62 -10.74 -13.12 4.87
C ASN A 62 -10.51 -14.34 5.78
N THR A 63 -11.06 -15.51 5.44
CA THR A 63 -10.88 -16.74 6.22
C THR A 63 -9.42 -17.20 6.25
N TRP A 64 -8.77 -17.27 5.09
CA TRP A 64 -7.35 -17.62 4.98
C TRP A 64 -6.51 -16.70 5.87
N CYS A 65 -6.75 -15.42 5.70
CA CYS A 65 -6.11 -14.37 6.42
C CYS A 65 -6.28 -14.44 7.95
N GLU A 66 -7.50 -14.65 8.44
CA GLU A 66 -7.78 -14.81 9.87
C GLU A 66 -7.14 -16.06 10.47
N THR A 67 -6.92 -17.08 9.65
CA THR A 67 -6.32 -18.35 10.04
C THR A 67 -4.80 -18.26 10.15
N TYR A 68 -4.15 -17.62 9.17
CA TYR A 68 -2.70 -17.69 9.02
C TYR A 68 -1.94 -16.40 9.37
N MET A 69 -2.60 -15.25 9.44
CA MET A 69 -1.93 -13.97 9.69
C MET A 69 -2.10 -13.47 11.13
N ASN A 70 -1.03 -12.87 11.65
CA ASN A 70 -1.11 -12.13 12.91
C ASN A 70 -1.65 -10.71 12.70
N SER A 71 -1.88 -9.99 13.80
CA SER A 71 -2.49 -8.65 13.78
C SER A 71 -1.63 -7.59 13.07
N GLU A 72 -0.30 -7.70 13.10
CA GLU A 72 0.57 -6.73 12.42
C GLU A 72 0.58 -6.98 10.92
N GLN A 73 0.64 -8.25 10.49
CA GLN A 73 0.48 -8.62 9.09
C GLN A 73 -0.90 -8.18 8.57
N TRP A 74 -1.95 -8.30 9.39
CA TRP A 74 -3.29 -7.80 9.07
C TRP A 74 -3.31 -6.31 8.78
N LYS A 75 -2.57 -5.54 9.59
CA LYS A 75 -2.42 -4.10 9.44
C LYS A 75 -1.62 -3.74 8.18
N GLN A 76 -0.57 -4.49 7.86
CA GLN A 76 0.19 -4.30 6.62
C GLN A 76 -0.68 -4.53 5.38
N LEU A 77 -1.44 -5.63 5.33
CA LEU A 77 -2.37 -5.92 4.25
C LEU A 77 -3.41 -4.80 4.09
N LYS A 78 -4.02 -4.38 5.18
CA LYS A 78 -5.00 -3.27 5.17
C LYS A 78 -4.39 -1.98 4.62
N ASN A 79 -3.15 -1.66 4.99
CA ASN A 79 -2.45 -0.48 4.47
C ASN A 79 -2.14 -0.62 2.97
N ALA A 80 -1.77 -1.82 2.53
CA ALA A 80 -1.54 -2.12 1.11
C ALA A 80 -2.82 -1.94 0.28
N ILE A 81 -3.95 -2.46 0.74
CA ILE A 81 -5.26 -2.31 0.08
C ILE A 81 -5.65 -0.83 0.01
N ARG A 82 -5.51 -0.08 1.11
CA ARG A 82 -5.77 1.37 1.13
C ARG A 82 -4.88 2.13 0.13
N ALA A 83 -3.59 1.79 0.07
CA ALA A 83 -2.67 2.38 -0.88
C ALA A 83 -3.03 2.03 -2.33
N ALA A 84 -3.43 0.78 -2.61
CA ALA A 84 -3.91 0.36 -3.92
C ALA A 84 -5.18 1.11 -4.34
N ARG A 85 -6.13 1.27 -3.42
CA ARG A 85 -7.34 2.08 -3.65
C ARG A 85 -7.00 3.53 -4.00
N LEU A 86 -6.13 4.16 -3.21
CA LEU A 86 -5.67 5.52 -3.46
C LEU A 86 -4.96 5.64 -4.82
N ARG A 87 -4.09 4.70 -5.17
CA ARG A 87 -3.42 4.67 -6.48
C ARG A 87 -4.42 4.57 -7.63
N ARG A 88 -5.48 3.77 -7.50
CA ARG A 88 -6.54 3.67 -8.51
C ARG A 88 -7.32 4.98 -8.66
N GLU A 89 -7.67 5.63 -7.55
CA GLU A 89 -8.34 6.93 -7.57
C GLU A 89 -7.47 7.97 -8.29
N ARG A 90 -6.19 8.05 -7.93
CA ARG A 90 -5.23 8.97 -8.55
C ARG A 90 -4.96 8.67 -10.02
N LYS A 91 -5.09 7.41 -10.47
CA LYS A 91 -4.97 7.06 -11.89
C LYS A 91 -6.17 7.57 -12.71
N ARG A 92 -7.34 7.70 -12.09
CA ARG A 92 -8.58 8.15 -12.77
C ARG A 92 -8.72 9.66 -12.82
N ASN A 93 -8.08 10.39 -11.91
CA ASN A 93 -8.16 11.84 -11.81
C ASN A 93 -6.77 12.44 -12.02
N TYR A 94 -6.58 13.13 -13.15
CA TYR A 94 -5.32 13.75 -13.53
C TYR A 94 -4.83 14.74 -12.47
N ASP A 95 -5.71 15.58 -11.93
CA ASP A 95 -5.38 16.58 -10.91
C ASP A 95 -4.94 15.95 -9.58
N LYS A 96 -5.34 14.70 -9.34
CA LYS A 96 -4.91 13.91 -8.17
C LYS A 96 -3.73 12.98 -8.48
N ALA A 97 -3.28 12.89 -9.73
CA ALA A 97 -2.21 12.00 -10.12
C ALA A 97 -0.89 12.48 -9.48
N VAL A 98 -0.20 11.57 -8.79
CA VAL A 98 1.12 11.85 -8.22
C VAL A 98 2.21 11.16 -9.04
N ARG A 99 3.41 11.75 -9.05
CA ARG A 99 4.60 11.20 -9.70
C ARG A 99 5.77 11.17 -8.72
N ARG A 100 6.62 10.14 -8.86
CA ARG A 100 7.91 10.09 -8.17
C ARG A 100 8.92 10.78 -9.05
N ILE A 101 9.67 11.71 -8.47
CA ILE A 101 10.78 12.40 -9.12
C ILE A 101 12.01 12.26 -8.23
N ASP A 102 13.18 12.21 -8.85
CA ASP A 102 14.45 12.32 -8.13
C ASP A 102 14.88 13.79 -8.17
N ILE A 103 15.26 14.32 -7.01
CA ILE A 103 15.71 15.71 -6.84
C ILE A 103 17.01 15.72 -6.05
N SER A 104 17.81 16.77 -6.23
CA SER A 104 19.03 16.92 -5.44
C SER A 104 18.71 17.07 -3.94
N ASN A 105 19.60 16.59 -3.08
CA ASN A 105 19.45 16.73 -1.62
C ASN A 105 19.27 18.20 -1.20
N ARG A 106 19.96 19.12 -1.89
CA ARG A 106 19.82 20.57 -1.66
C ARG A 106 18.40 21.06 -1.98
N ALA A 107 17.84 20.65 -3.13
CA ALA A 107 16.47 21.03 -3.50
C ALA A 107 15.45 20.45 -2.50
N LEU A 108 15.62 19.19 -2.07
CA LEU A 108 14.77 18.60 -1.04
C LEU A 108 14.81 19.39 0.28
N HIS A 109 16.00 19.82 0.72
CA HIS A 109 16.15 20.61 1.93
C HIS A 109 15.47 21.99 1.83
N MET A 110 15.55 22.63 0.66
CA MET A 110 14.85 23.87 0.37
C MET A 110 13.33 23.69 0.44
N LEU A 111 12.79 22.67 -0.24
CA LEU A 111 11.35 22.34 -0.23
C LEU A 111 10.87 22.08 1.20
N GLN A 112 11.58 21.26 1.97
CA GLN A 112 11.27 20.97 3.38
C GLN A 112 11.17 22.23 4.24
N THR A 113 12.15 23.12 4.11
CA THR A 113 12.22 24.34 4.92
C THR A 113 11.09 25.31 4.55
N LEU A 114 10.90 25.55 3.26
CA LEU A 114 9.90 26.49 2.77
C LEU A 114 8.47 25.98 2.97
N SER A 115 8.21 24.71 2.71
CA SER A 115 6.85 24.15 2.85
C SER A 115 6.40 24.18 4.30
N LYS A 116 7.29 23.86 5.25
CA LYS A 116 7.02 23.99 6.70
C LYS A 116 6.73 25.43 7.10
N ARG A 117 7.51 26.39 6.58
CA ARG A 117 7.33 27.82 6.87
C ARG A 117 5.97 28.32 6.40
N HIS A 118 5.51 27.86 5.24
CA HIS A 118 4.25 28.29 4.64
C HIS A 118 3.05 27.43 5.01
N GLY A 119 3.25 26.29 5.69
CA GLY A 119 2.18 25.36 6.05
C GLY A 119 1.57 24.64 4.85
N VAL A 120 2.33 24.45 3.77
CA VAL A 120 1.87 23.85 2.51
C VAL A 120 2.65 22.58 2.17
N THR A 121 2.13 21.80 1.23
CA THR A 121 2.81 20.64 0.63
C THR A 121 3.88 21.08 -0.37
N TYR A 122 4.74 20.14 -0.79
CA TYR A 122 5.75 20.44 -1.82
C TYR A 122 5.13 20.78 -3.17
N SER A 123 4.03 20.11 -3.56
CA SER A 123 3.32 20.40 -4.81
C SER A 123 2.74 21.81 -4.82
N GLU A 124 2.00 22.19 -3.78
CA GLU A 124 1.44 23.54 -3.65
C GLU A 124 2.53 24.62 -3.63
N LEU A 125 3.68 24.31 -3.01
CA LEU A 125 4.82 25.22 -3.02
C LEU A 125 5.36 25.38 -4.45
N ILE A 126 5.59 24.28 -5.17
CA ILE A 126 6.10 24.32 -6.55
C ILE A 126 5.12 25.08 -7.45
N GLU A 127 3.83 24.76 -7.38
CA GLU A 127 2.77 25.43 -8.15
C GLU A 127 2.77 26.92 -7.86
N LYS A 128 2.73 27.33 -6.58
CA LYS A 128 2.73 28.76 -6.20
C LYS A 128 3.96 29.53 -6.72
N TYR A 129 5.13 28.89 -6.75
CA TYR A 129 6.36 29.53 -7.23
C TYR A 129 6.43 29.61 -8.75
N LEU A 130 5.91 28.61 -9.47
CA LEU A 130 6.01 28.51 -10.92
C LEU A 130 4.76 29.00 -11.66
N GLU A 131 3.64 29.25 -10.96
CA GLU A 131 2.35 29.62 -11.56
C GLU A 131 2.47 30.81 -12.50
N LYS A 132 3.14 31.88 -12.06
CA LYS A 132 3.32 33.09 -12.89
C LYS A 132 4.12 32.81 -14.16
N ASP A 133 5.21 32.07 -14.05
CA ASP A 133 6.08 31.75 -15.18
C ASP A 133 5.40 30.78 -16.16
N TYR A 134 4.62 29.84 -15.62
CA TYR A 134 3.80 28.91 -16.41
C TYR A 134 2.69 29.64 -17.18
N MET A 135 2.00 30.59 -16.56
CA MET A 135 0.95 31.37 -17.24
C MET A 135 1.52 32.30 -18.32
N ASN A 136 2.76 32.78 -18.17
CA ASN A 136 3.43 33.64 -19.15
C ASN A 136 4.06 32.88 -20.33
N THR A 137 4.11 31.54 -20.29
CA THR A 137 4.63 30.70 -21.40
C THR A 137 3.52 30.17 -22.31
N GLY A 138 2.28 30.61 -22.08
CA GLY A 138 1.08 30.25 -22.85
C GLY A 138 0.61 31.30 -23.87
N ASP A 139 1.53 32.06 -24.47
CA ASP A 139 1.31 32.91 -25.67
C ASP A 139 2.18 32.43 -26.84
#